data_AF-A0A3C2ADC7-F1
#
_entry.id   AF-A0A3C2ADC7-F1
#
_cell.length_a   1.000
_cell.length_b   1.000
_cell.length_c   1.000
_cell.angle_alpha   90.00
_cell.angle_beta   90.00
_cell.angle_gamma   90.00
#
_symmetry.space_group_name_H-M   'P 1'
#
loop_
_entity.id
_entity.type
_entity.pdbx_description
1 polymer ?
#
loop_
_entity_poly.entity_id
_entity_poly.type
_entity_poly.pdbx_seq_one_letter_code
_entity_poly.pdbx_strand_id
1 'polypeptide(L)'
;PDLRVQSTIQFIRKNELNTPILNFALEIEKATVAKKDNLILNVDGMMGAVLRDLGFDIEGLNGFFIIARTIGLCGHWVDQKKNNSRLLRLFDWLVHWGRKDIRDVPPLK
;
A
#
# COMPACT_ATOMS: atom_id res chain seq x y z
N PRO A 1 -6.96 0.50 -14.04
CA PRO A 1 -5.86 1.42 -13.62
C PRO A 1 -6.27 2.21 -12.36
N ASP A 2 -5.34 2.46 -11.44
CA ASP A 2 -5.60 3.20 -10.20
C ASP A 2 -5.77 4.70 -10.48
N LEU A 3 -6.94 5.27 -10.15
CA LEU A 3 -7.25 6.68 -10.39
C LEU A 3 -6.29 7.63 -9.68
N ARG A 4 -5.73 7.24 -8.53
CA ARG A 4 -4.77 8.06 -7.77
C ARG A 4 -3.45 8.18 -8.51
N VAL A 5 -2.98 7.08 -9.09
CA VAL A 5 -1.76 7.06 -9.91
C VAL A 5 -1.97 7.92 -11.17
N GLN A 6 -3.11 7.75 -11.84
CA GLN A 6 -3.42 8.50 -13.05
C GLN A 6 -3.54 10.01 -12.81
N SER A 7 -4.25 10.42 -11.76
CA SER A 7 -4.43 11.84 -11.45
C SER A 7 -3.10 12.50 -11.05
N THR A 8 -2.25 11.81 -10.29
CA THR A 8 -0.92 12.32 -9.96
C THR A 8 -0.02 12.44 -11.20
N ILE A 9 -0.01 11.45 -12.09
CA ILE A 9 0.77 11.54 -13.34
C ILE A 9 0.27 12.70 -14.22
N GLN A 10 -1.05 12.88 -14.35
CA GLN A 10 -1.62 14.01 -15.09
C GLN A 10 -1.21 15.35 -14.49
N PHE A 11 -1.25 15.47 -13.16
CA PHE A 11 -0.80 16.66 -12.45
C PHE A 11 0.69 16.95 -12.71
N ILE A 12 1.55 15.94 -12.60
CA ILE A 12 3.00 16.08 -12.84
C ILE A 12 3.27 16.53 -14.27
N ARG A 13 2.65 15.88 -15.26
CA ARG A 13 2.79 16.23 -16.68
C ARG A 13 2.30 17.65 -16.98
N LYS A 14 1.18 18.06 -16.38
CA LYS A 14 0.63 19.42 -16.52
C LYS A 14 1.58 20.50 -15.99
N ASN A 15 2.38 20.18 -14.97
CA ASN A 15 3.34 21.10 -14.36
C ASN A 15 4.76 20.93 -14.92
N GLU A 16 4.93 20.15 -15.99
CA GLU A 16 6.21 19.98 -16.71
C GLU A 16 7.39 19.59 -15.81
N LEU A 17 7.13 18.83 -14.74
CA LEU A 17 8.18 18.38 -13.83
C LEU A 17 9.08 17.34 -14.52
N ASN A 18 10.40 17.56 -14.44
CA ASN A 18 11.37 16.59 -14.94
C ASN A 18 11.33 15.32 -14.07
N THR A 19 10.86 14.22 -14.65
CA THR A 19 10.57 12.97 -13.92
C THR A 19 11.13 11.72 -14.64
N PRO A 20 12.47 11.61 -14.79
CA PRO A 20 13.11 10.51 -15.51
C PRO A 20 12.86 9.14 -14.85
N ILE A 21 12.82 9.06 -13.53
CA ILE A 21 12.58 7.78 -12.82
C ILE A 21 11.13 7.35 -13.00
N LEU A 22 10.16 8.27 -12.91
CA LEU A 22 8.76 7.96 -13.20
C LEU A 22 8.59 7.47 -14.64
N ASN A 23 9.22 8.13 -15.62
CA ASN A 23 9.15 7.72 -17.02
C ASN A 23 9.69 6.31 -17.22
N PHE A 24 10.81 5.97 -16.56
CA PHE A 24 11.36 4.61 -16.58
C PHE A 24 10.40 3.59 -15.95
N ALA A 25 9.77 3.92 -14.82
CA ALA A 25 8.78 3.06 -14.18
C ALA A 25 7.55 2.80 -15.07
N LEU A 26 7.12 3.79 -15.85
CA LEU A 26 6.01 3.63 -16.82
C LEU A 26 6.39 2.73 -18.01
N GLU A 27 7.65 2.76 -18.46
CA GLU A 27 8.10 1.81 -19.48
C GLU A 27 8.18 0.37 -18.92
N ILE A 28 8.60 0.20 -17.67
CA ILE A 28 8.56 -1.10 -16.98
C ILE A 28 7.12 -1.60 -16.88
N GLU A 29 6.16 -0.74 -16.53
CA GLU A 29 4.74 -1.11 -16.44
C GLU A 29 4.24 -1.73 -17.75
N LYS A 30 4.58 -1.15 -18.90
CA LYS A 30 4.21 -1.71 -20.21
C LYS A 30 4.74 -3.14 -20.39
N ALA A 31 5.98 -3.39 -19.97
CA ALA A 31 6.60 -4.71 -20.05
C ALA A 31 6.04 -5.72 -19.04
N THR A 32 5.63 -5.27 -17.84
CA THR A 32 5.08 -6.15 -16.80
C THR A 32 3.62 -6.49 -17.04
N VAL A 33 2.83 -5.53 -17.51
CA VAL A 33 1.43 -5.76 -17.89
C VAL A 33 1.34 -6.80 -19.01
N ALA A 34 2.29 -6.80 -19.96
CA ALA A 34 2.36 -7.83 -21.00
C ALA A 34 2.55 -9.25 -20.46
N LYS A 35 3.09 -9.41 -19.23
CA LYS A 35 3.20 -10.72 -18.56
C LYS A 35 1.95 -11.07 -17.76
N LYS A 36 1.34 -10.09 -17.10
CA LYS A 36 0.11 -10.26 -16.32
C LYS A 36 -0.56 -8.92 -16.09
N ASP A 37 -1.85 -8.83 -16.41
CA ASP A 37 -2.63 -7.58 -16.42
C ASP A 37 -2.68 -6.82 -15.09
N ASN A 38 -2.44 -7.51 -13.96
CA ASN A 38 -2.46 -6.89 -12.63
C ASN A 38 -1.09 -6.33 -12.19
N LEU A 39 -0.03 -6.48 -13.00
CA LEU A 39 1.30 -5.94 -12.72
C LEU A 39 1.42 -4.50 -13.21
N ILE A 40 0.52 -3.66 -12.72
CA ILE A 40 0.48 -2.21 -12.96
C ILE A 40 1.38 -1.47 -11.95
N LEU A 41 1.78 -0.25 -12.29
CA LEU A 41 2.46 0.65 -11.37
C LEU A 41 1.48 1.07 -10.27
N ASN A 42 1.76 0.66 -9.03
CA ASN A 42 0.94 1.01 -7.88
C ASN A 42 1.29 2.41 -7.32
N VAL A 43 0.49 2.88 -6.36
CA VAL A 43 0.70 4.19 -5.70
C VAL A 43 2.08 4.28 -5.03
N ASP A 44 2.55 3.20 -4.42
CA ASP A 44 3.82 3.21 -3.68
C ASP A 44 5.01 3.40 -4.64
N GLY A 45 5.02 2.67 -5.76
CA GLY A 45 6.03 2.79 -6.81
C GLY A 45 5.99 4.16 -7.50
N MET A 46 4.80 4.66 -7.81
CA MET A 46 4.64 6.02 -8.36
C MET A 46 5.17 7.08 -7.40
N MET A 47 4.77 7.04 -6.12
CA MET A 47 5.18 8.01 -5.11
C MET A 47 6.69 7.95 -4.87
N GLY A 48 7.27 6.74 -4.79
CA GLY A 48 8.72 6.57 -4.64
C GLY A 48 9.51 7.14 -5.83
N ALA A 49 9.07 6.86 -7.06
CA ALA A 49 9.70 7.41 -8.27
C ALA A 49 9.64 8.95 -8.30
N VAL A 50 8.46 9.52 -8.02
CA VAL A 50 8.25 10.97 -8.04
C VAL A 50 9.04 11.68 -6.95
N LEU A 51 8.99 11.20 -5.71
CA LEU A 51 9.74 11.80 -4.61
C LEU A 51 11.26 11.71 -4.86
N ARG A 52 11.72 10.64 -5.50
CA ARG A 52 13.13 10.53 -5.87
C ARG A 52 13.50 11.49 -6.99
N ASP A 53 12.64 11.66 -8.00
CA ASP A 53 12.82 12.66 -9.06
C ASP A 53 12.85 14.10 -8.48
N LEU A 54 12.15 14.34 -7.36
CA LEU A 54 12.18 15.61 -6.62
C LEU A 54 13.42 15.79 -5.71
N GLY A 55 14.30 14.79 -5.62
CA GLY A 55 15.55 14.87 -4.86
C GLY A 55 15.45 14.51 -3.38
N PHE A 56 14.34 13.92 -2.92
CA PHE A 56 14.25 13.43 -1.54
C PHE A 56 15.21 12.26 -1.29
N ASP A 57 15.66 12.16 -0.03
CA ASP A 57 16.45 11.02 0.45
C ASP A 57 15.60 9.75 0.50
N ILE A 58 16.20 8.62 0.12
CA ILE A 58 15.55 7.31 0.04
C ILE A 58 15.06 6.87 1.42
N GLU A 59 15.81 7.18 2.48
CA GLU A 59 15.43 6.83 3.86
C GLU A 59 14.15 7.55 4.30
N GLY A 60 13.88 8.74 3.75
CA GLY A 60 12.73 9.57 4.09
C GLY A 60 11.43 9.23 3.35
N LEU A 61 11.48 8.44 2.26
CA LEU A 61 10.34 8.27 1.34
C LEU A 61 9.11 7.64 2.02
N ASN A 62 9.32 6.63 2.86
CA ASN A 62 8.23 5.97 3.58
C ASN A 62 7.57 6.90 4.61
N GLY A 63 8.25 7.96 5.05
CA GLY A 63 7.69 8.96 5.96
C GLY A 63 6.44 9.63 5.40
N PHE A 64 6.41 9.93 4.09
CA PHE A 64 5.25 10.52 3.43
C PHE A 64 4.01 9.61 3.51
N PHE A 65 4.20 8.31 3.29
CA PHE A 65 3.13 7.33 3.38
C PHE A 65 2.59 7.23 4.81
N ILE A 66 3.48 7.17 5.80
CA ILE A 66 3.12 7.07 7.22
C ILE A 66 2.29 8.28 7.64
N ILE A 67 2.73 9.50 7.30
CA ILE A 67 2.01 10.73 7.65
C ILE A 67 0.63 10.76 6.99
N ALA A 68 0.56 10.49 5.68
CA ALA A 68 -0.70 10.48 4.94
C ALA A 68 -1.69 9.45 5.49
N ARG A 69 -1.23 8.25 5.86
CA ARG A 69 -2.10 7.20 6.43
C ARG A 69 -2.51 7.46 7.86
N THR A 70 -1.68 8.14 8.65
CA THR A 70 -2.02 8.50 10.05
C THR A 70 -3.28 9.36 10.11
N ILE A 71 -3.48 10.26 9.15
CA ILE A 71 -4.71 11.06 9.05
C ILE A 71 -5.95 10.16 8.93
N GLY A 72 -5.89 9.17 8.03
CA GLY A 72 -6.98 8.20 7.83
C GLY A 72 -7.18 7.27 9.03
N LEU A 73 -6.09 6.82 9.68
CA LEU A 73 -6.15 5.99 10.89
C LEU A 73 -6.86 6.73 12.03
N CYS A 74 -6.51 7.99 12.27
CA CYS A 74 -7.19 8.83 13.24
C CYS A 74 -8.67 9.02 12.88
N GLY A 75 -8.98 9.26 11.60
CA GLY A 75 -10.35 9.37 11.10
C GLY A 75 -11.19 8.11 11.36
N HIS A 76 -10.66 6.93 11.02
CA HIS A 76 -11.33 5.65 11.28
C HIS A 76 -11.52 5.41 12.78
N TRP A 77 -10.56 5.76 13.63
CA TRP A 77 -10.72 5.64 15.07
C TRP A 77 -11.89 6.51 15.58
N VAL A 78 -11.96 7.78 15.15
CA VAL A 78 -13.06 8.69 15.51
C VAL A 78 -14.40 8.16 15.03
N ASP A 79 -14.46 7.65 13.80
CA ASP A 79 -15.68 7.08 13.21
C ASP A 79 -16.19 5.88 14.02
N GLN A 80 -15.31 4.93 14.35
CA GLN A 80 -15.68 3.77 15.17
C GLN A 80 -16.18 4.17 16.57
N LYS A 81 -15.58 5.20 17.17
CA LYS A 81 -16.02 5.76 18.45
C LYS A 81 -17.40 6.40 18.36
N LYS A 82 -17.67 7.20 17.33
CA LYS A 82 -18.99 7.83 17.11
C LYS A 82 -20.09 6.80 16.90
N ASN A 83 -19.78 5.71 16.21
CA ASN A 83 -20.74 4.64 15.92
C ASN A 83 -20.93 3.65 17.07
N ASN A 84 -20.25 3.83 18.21
CA ASN A 84 -20.25 2.90 19.35
C ASN A 84 -20.00 1.45 18.92
N SER A 85 -19.04 1.27 18.02
CA SER A 85 -18.77 -0.03 17.39
C SER A 85 -18.36 -1.07 18.44
N ARG A 86 -18.89 -2.28 18.31
CA ARG A 86 -18.65 -3.39 19.25
C ARG A 86 -17.25 -3.99 19.04
N LEU A 87 -16.80 -4.77 20.04
CA LEU A 87 -15.58 -5.56 19.91
C LEU A 87 -15.68 -6.52 18.72
N LEU A 88 -14.66 -6.50 17.87
CA LEU A 88 -14.55 -7.39 16.72
C LEU A 88 -13.88 -8.70 17.13
N ARG A 89 -14.53 -9.83 16.82
CA ARG A 89 -13.92 -11.16 16.78
C ARG A 89 -14.04 -11.65 15.34
N LEU A 90 -12.92 -12.07 14.75
CA LEU A 90 -12.91 -12.61 13.39
C LEU A 90 -13.81 -13.86 13.33
N PHE A 91 -14.66 -13.95 12.31
CA PHE A 91 -15.54 -15.10 12.16
C PHE A 91 -14.75 -16.38 11.87
N ASP A 92 -15.15 -17.48 12.50
CA ASP A 92 -14.39 -18.73 12.41
C ASP A 92 -14.31 -19.30 10.98
N TRP A 93 -15.30 -19.00 10.12
CA TRP A 93 -15.31 -19.40 8.70
C TRP A 93 -14.35 -18.60 7.81
N LEU A 94 -13.82 -17.46 8.30
CA LEU A 94 -12.74 -16.73 7.62
C LEU A 94 -11.35 -17.31 7.95
N VAL A 95 -11.27 -18.29 8.86
CA VAL A 95 -10.00 -18.83 9.35
C VAL A 95 -9.80 -20.24 8.82
N HIS A 96 -8.72 -20.43 8.06
CA HIS A 96 -8.20 -21.76 7.76
C HIS A 96 -7.37 -22.26 8.95
N TRP A 97 -7.90 -23.23 9.68
CA TRP A 97 -7.24 -23.82 10.84
C TRP A 97 -6.29 -24.95 10.46
N GLY A 98 -5.13 -24.61 9.89
CA GLY A 98 -4.03 -25.55 9.61
C GLY A 98 -3.30 -26.03 10.88
N ARG A 99 -4.03 -26.37 11.94
CA ARG A 99 -3.48 -26.83 13.22
C ARG A 99 -3.16 -28.32 13.15
N LYS A 100 -2.17 -28.75 13.93
CA LYS A 100 -1.93 -30.17 14.19
C LYS A 100 -3.08 -30.74 15.01
N ASP A 101 -3.28 -32.04 14.90
CA ASP A 101 -4.20 -32.75 15.79
C ASP A 101 -3.82 -32.50 17.25
N ILE A 102 -4.86 -32.40 18.07
CA ILE A 102 -4.70 -32.24 19.51
C ILE A 102 -4.00 -33.49 20.04
N ARG A 103 -2.93 -33.29 20.80
CA ARG A 103 -2.15 -34.37 21.43
C ARG A 103 -1.86 -34.01 22.88
N ASP A 104 -1.68 -35.03 23.70
CA ASP A 104 -1.26 -34.84 25.08
C ASP A 104 0.15 -34.24 25.15
N VAL A 105 0.36 -33.41 26.17
CA VAL A 105 1.65 -32.81 26.45
C VAL A 105 2.56 -33.91 27.02
N PRO A 106 3.74 -34.18 26.43
CA PRO A 106 4.65 -35.18 26.97
C PRO A 106 5.14 -34.75 28.37
N PRO A 107 5.45 -35.71 29.26
CA PRO A 107 5.94 -35.40 30.60
C PRO A 107 7.22 -34.57 30.53
N LEU A 108 7.37 -33.63 31.47
CA LEU A 108 8.60 -32.89 31.66
C LEU A 108 9.72 -33.87 32.03
N LYS A 109 10.88 -33.73 31.37
CA LYS A 109 12.08 -34.52 31.67
C LYS A 109 12.65 -34.16 33.04
#